data_AF-D3AZA6-F1
#
_entry.id   AF-D3AZA6-F1
#
_cell.length_a   1.000
_cell.length_b   1.000
_cell.length_c   1.000
_cell.angle_alpha   90.00
_cell.angle_beta   90.00
_cell.angle_gamma   90.00
#
_symmetry.space_group_name_H-M   'P 1'
#
loop_
_entity.id
_entity.type
_entity.pdbx_description
1 polymer ?
#
loop_
_entity_poly.entity_id
_entity_poly.type
_entity_poly.pdbx_seq_one_letter_code
_entity_poly.pdbx_strand_id
1 'polypeptide(L)'
;MGEKKMEMFLRIMVIFCAIALIGLTVPYWIYLKYAVDDSAWVAFAIYLISALLLIFLAFIGIFGAVKKNRGLLLYFAVVMIIMLLFAVAQIIVTTLDLTDCSDKGNNFSFLCSRNSAGYYAPVAVLLFINLFGAIVALVLRWKLVHDTSGNYY
;
A
#
# COMPACT_ATOMS: atom_id res chain seq x y z
N MET A 1 25.39 18.14 -12.63
CA MET A 1 25.76 16.88 -11.93
C MET A 1 24.78 16.51 -10.80
N GLY A 2 24.15 17.47 -10.10
CA GLY A 2 23.16 17.20 -9.04
C GLY A 2 21.82 16.62 -9.52
N GLU A 3 21.34 17.00 -10.70
CA GLU A 3 20.02 16.58 -11.19
C GLU A 3 19.91 15.08 -11.49
N LYS A 4 20.90 14.49 -12.17
CA LYS A 4 20.91 13.04 -12.42
C LYS A 4 20.96 12.22 -11.12
N LYS A 5 21.67 12.70 -10.10
CA LYS A 5 21.72 12.05 -8.78
C LYS A 5 20.36 12.07 -8.08
N MET A 6 19.66 13.21 -8.13
CA MET A 6 18.32 13.33 -7.55
C MET A 6 17.28 12.47 -8.28
N GLU A 7 17.31 12.37 -9.61
CA GLU A 7 16.42 11.46 -10.36
C GLU A 7 16.65 10.00 -9.93
N MET A 8 17.91 9.56 -9.88
CA MET A 8 18.26 8.21 -9.46
C MET A 8 17.82 7.91 -8.02
N PHE A 9 18.00 8.87 -7.11
CA PHE A 9 17.54 8.77 -5.74
C PHE A 9 16.01 8.58 -5.65
N LEU A 10 15.24 9.40 -6.36
CA LEU A 10 13.78 9.29 -6.39
C LEU A 10 13.31 7.95 -6.96
N ARG A 11 13.99 7.43 -7.98
CA ARG A 11 13.71 6.09 -8.55
C ARG A 11 13.95 4.98 -7.53
N ILE A 12 15.08 5.05 -6.81
CA ILE A 12 15.39 4.09 -5.73
C ILE A 12 14.31 4.15 -4.63
N MET A 13 13.85 5.34 -4.28
CA MET A 13 12.79 5.51 -3.29
C MET A 13 11.45 4.91 -3.73
N VAL A 14 11.04 5.08 -4.99
CA VAL A 14 9.82 4.42 -5.51
C VAL A 14 9.97 2.90 -5.48
N ILE A 15 11.14 2.37 -5.87
CA ILE A 15 11.41 0.93 -5.83
C ILE A 15 11.37 0.40 -4.39
N PHE A 16 11.94 1.14 -3.44
CA PHE A 16 11.87 0.80 -2.02
C PHE A 16 10.42 0.74 -1.53
N CYS A 17 9.59 1.72 -1.88
CA CYS A 17 8.17 1.70 -1.53
C CYS A 17 7.46 0.49 -2.14
N ALA A 18 7.75 0.15 -3.39
CA ALA A 18 7.18 -1.03 -4.04
C ALA A 18 7.60 -2.34 -3.37
N ILE A 19 8.86 -2.47 -2.95
CA ILE A 19 9.34 -3.64 -2.18
C ILE A 19 8.66 -3.69 -0.81
N ALA A 20 8.46 -2.54 -0.15
CA ALA A 20 7.73 -2.47 1.11
C ALA A 20 6.27 -2.93 0.95
N LEU A 21 5.60 -2.59 -0.16
CA LEU A 21 4.24 -3.11 -0.46
C LEU A 21 4.23 -4.65 -0.54
N ILE A 22 5.26 -5.27 -1.13
CA ILE A 22 5.39 -6.74 -1.14
C ILE A 22 5.57 -7.26 0.29
N GLY A 23 6.41 -6.62 1.11
CA GLY A 23 6.58 -7.00 2.51
C GLY A 23 5.28 -6.89 3.34
N LEU A 24 4.46 -5.89 3.04
CA LEU A 24 3.15 -5.70 3.66
C LEU A 24 2.09 -6.73 3.23
N THR A 25 2.42 -7.65 2.31
CA THR A 25 1.56 -8.81 2.02
C THR A 25 1.61 -9.87 3.13
N VAL A 26 2.66 -9.90 3.96
CA VAL A 26 2.87 -10.92 5.00
C VAL A 26 1.67 -11.06 5.95
N PRO A 27 1.08 -9.97 6.50
CA PRO A 27 -0.13 -10.07 7.30
C PRO A 27 -1.30 -10.74 6.56
N TYR A 28 -1.50 -10.46 5.27
CA TYR A 28 -2.58 -11.06 4.48
C TYR A 28 -2.41 -12.57 4.34
N TRP A 29 -1.17 -13.06 4.17
CA TRP A 29 -0.91 -14.50 4.13
C TRP A 29 -1.19 -15.19 5.47
N ILE A 30 -0.90 -14.50 6.58
CA ILE A 30 -1.23 -14.99 7.93
C ILE A 30 -2.75 -15.06 8.12
N TYR A 31 -3.48 -14.00 7.76
CA TYR A 31 -4.95 -13.98 7.86
C TYR A 31 -5.63 -14.97 6.91
N LEU A 32 -5.04 -15.21 5.73
CA LEU A 32 -5.51 -16.22 4.79
C LEU A 32 -5.43 -17.63 5.40
N LYS A 33 -4.34 -17.95 6.11
CA LYS A 33 -4.23 -19.23 6.84
C LYS A 33 -5.35 -19.38 7.87
N TYR A 34 -5.59 -18.36 8.70
CA TYR A 34 -6.67 -18.40 9.69
C TYR A 34 -8.05 -18.56 9.04
N ALA A 35 -8.30 -17.90 7.91
CA ALA A 35 -9.55 -18.05 7.18
C ALA A 35 -9.76 -19.47 6.63
N VAL A 36 -8.69 -20.18 6.24
CA VAL A 36 -8.77 -21.60 5.84
C VAL A 36 -9.11 -22.48 7.03
N ASP A 37 -8.41 -22.28 8.15
CA ASP A 37 -8.60 -23.07 9.37
C ASP A 37 -10.05 -22.97 9.88
N ASP A 38 -10.70 -21.80 9.72
CA ASP A 38 -12.09 -21.54 10.12
C ASP A 38 -13.14 -21.74 9.00
N SER A 39 -12.75 -22.28 7.83
CA SER A 39 -13.64 -22.46 6.66
C SER A 39 -14.36 -21.19 6.18
N ALA A 40 -13.77 -20.02 6.41
CA ALA A 40 -14.32 -18.71 6.08
C ALA A 40 -13.95 -18.29 4.64
N TRP A 41 -14.60 -18.93 3.66
CA TRP A 41 -14.29 -18.78 2.22
C TRP A 41 -14.35 -17.34 1.68
N VAL A 42 -15.25 -16.50 2.22
CA VAL A 42 -15.37 -15.09 1.80
C VAL A 42 -14.15 -14.28 2.26
N ALA A 43 -13.76 -14.42 3.53
CA ALA A 43 -12.58 -13.75 4.07
C ALA A 43 -11.29 -14.21 3.37
N PHE A 44 -11.19 -15.50 3.09
CA PHE A 44 -10.11 -16.08 2.30
C PHE A 44 -9.95 -15.38 0.95
N ALA A 45 -11.03 -15.26 0.17
CA ALA A 45 -10.99 -14.62 -1.15
C ALA A 45 -10.57 -13.14 -1.06
N ILE A 46 -11.06 -12.41 -0.06
CA ILE A 46 -10.71 -11.00 0.16
C ILE A 46 -9.23 -10.84 0.46
N TYR A 47 -8.67 -11.65 1.36
CA TYR A 47 -7.24 -11.57 1.71
C TYR A 47 -6.34 -11.98 0.56
N LEU A 48 -6.72 -13.00 -0.21
CA LEU A 48 -5.98 -13.43 -1.40
C LEU A 48 -5.93 -12.31 -2.46
N ILE A 49 -7.09 -11.73 -2.79
CA ILE A 49 -7.19 -10.64 -3.78
C ILE A 49 -6.38 -9.43 -3.31
N SER A 50 -6.46 -9.09 -2.02
CA SER A 50 -5.70 -7.97 -1.44
C SER A 50 -4.19 -8.17 -1.56
N ALA A 51 -3.69 -9.37 -1.25
CA ALA A 51 -2.26 -9.68 -1.37
C ALA A 51 -1.78 -9.61 -2.82
N LEU A 52 -2.55 -10.16 -3.76
CA LEU A 52 -2.24 -10.10 -5.20
C LEU A 52 -2.25 -8.68 -5.73
N LEU A 53 -3.19 -7.85 -5.28
CA LEU A 53 -3.30 -6.45 -5.68
C LEU A 53 -2.07 -5.65 -5.23
N LEU A 54 -1.59 -5.84 -4.00
CA LEU A 54 -0.36 -5.20 -3.51
C LEU A 54 0.87 -5.59 -4.34
N ILE A 55 0.98 -6.87 -4.70
CA ILE A 55 2.07 -7.36 -5.56
C ILE A 55 1.98 -6.72 -6.95
N PHE A 56 0.78 -6.68 -7.55
CA PHE A 56 0.56 -6.04 -8.85
C PHE A 56 0.94 -4.56 -8.84
N LEU A 57 0.55 -3.81 -7.80
CA LEU A 57 0.93 -2.41 -7.65
C LEU A 57 2.43 -2.22 -7.46
N ALA A 58 3.09 -3.12 -6.72
CA ALA A 58 4.55 -3.10 -6.60
C ALA A 58 5.22 -3.24 -7.97
N PHE A 59 4.73 -4.14 -8.83
CA PHE A 59 5.24 -4.27 -10.19
C PHE A 59 5.06 -2.99 -11.00
N ILE A 60 3.91 -2.32 -10.89
CA ILE A 60 3.69 -1.04 -11.57
C ILE A 60 4.66 0.03 -11.07
N GLY A 61 4.86 0.14 -9.76
CA GLY A 61 5.80 1.09 -9.16
C GLY A 61 7.24 0.86 -9.63
N ILE A 62 7.70 -0.40 -9.60
CA ILE A 62 9.04 -0.78 -10.07
C ILE A 62 9.18 -0.48 -11.57
N PHE A 63 8.23 -0.93 -12.40
CA PHE A 63 8.31 -0.74 -13.85
C PHE A 63 8.22 0.74 -14.24
N GLY A 64 7.35 1.52 -13.58
CA GLY A 64 7.26 2.96 -13.74
C GLY A 64 8.58 3.67 -13.42
N ALA A 65 9.22 3.30 -12.30
CA ALA A 65 10.51 3.84 -11.90
C ALA A 65 11.67 3.41 -12.82
N VAL A 66 11.73 2.14 -13.22
CA VAL A 66 12.80 1.60 -14.08
C VAL A 66 12.71 2.15 -15.49
N LYS A 67 11.51 2.10 -16.10
CA LYS A 67 11.28 2.57 -17.48
C LYS A 67 11.04 4.07 -17.59
N LYS A 68 11.05 4.81 -16.48
CA LYS A 68 10.73 6.24 -16.44
C LYS A 68 9.36 6.56 -17.07
N ASN A 69 8.42 5.63 -16.96
CA ASN A 69 7.10 5.77 -17.59
C ASN A 69 6.22 6.66 -16.72
N ARG A 70 5.93 7.86 -17.24
CA ARG A 70 5.16 8.90 -16.55
C ARG A 70 3.72 8.50 -16.26
N GLY A 71 3.10 7.72 -17.16
CA GLY A 71 1.75 7.22 -17.01
C GLY A 71 1.66 6.21 -15.87
N LEU A 72 2.61 5.27 -15.80
CA LEU A 72 2.67 4.28 -14.73
C LEU A 72 3.03 4.90 -13.37
N LEU A 73 3.90 5.91 -13.33
CA LEU A 73 4.18 6.66 -12.11
C LEU A 73 2.97 7.44 -11.61
N LEU A 74 2.18 8.03 -12.52
CA LEU A 74 0.93 8.70 -12.15
C LEU A 74 -0.10 7.70 -11.64
N TYR A 75 -0.28 6.57 -12.33
CA TYR A 75 -1.20 5.52 -11.92
C TYR A 75 -0.83 4.99 -10.54
N PHE A 76 0.46 4.68 -10.31
CA PHE A 76 0.96 4.26 -9.01
C PHE A 76 0.66 5.30 -7.93
N ALA A 77 0.95 6.58 -8.16
CA ALA A 77 0.68 7.64 -7.20
C ALA A 77 -0.82 7.77 -6.86
N VAL A 78 -1.69 7.76 -7.87
CA VAL A 78 -3.14 7.86 -7.69
C VAL A 78 -3.67 6.67 -6.87
N VAL A 79 -3.26 5.45 -7.20
CA VAL A 79 -3.69 4.27 -6.45
C VAL A 79 -3.18 4.31 -5.01
N MET A 80 -1.94 4.76 -4.77
CA MET A 80 -1.39 4.92 -3.42
C MET A 80 -2.20 5.94 -2.60
N ILE A 81 -2.66 7.04 -3.20
CA ILE A 81 -3.54 8.01 -2.55
C ILE A 81 -4.91 7.40 -2.24
N ILE A 82 -5.51 6.68 -3.19
CA ILE A 82 -6.81 6.01 -2.98
C ILE A 82 -6.69 5.00 -1.83
N MET A 83 -5.65 4.16 -1.84
CA MET A 83 -5.40 3.20 -0.76
C MET A 83 -5.17 3.87 0.59
N LEU A 84 -4.49 5.01 0.62
CA LEU A 84 -4.31 5.80 1.84
C LEU A 84 -5.67 6.21 2.42
N LEU A 85 -6.56 6.76 1.59
CA LEU A 85 -7.90 7.19 2.02
C LEU A 85 -8.75 6.02 2.50
N PHE A 86 -8.71 4.88 1.80
CA PHE A 86 -9.40 3.66 2.22
C PHE A 86 -8.86 3.13 3.55
N ALA A 87 -7.54 3.10 3.74
CA ALA A 87 -6.93 2.64 4.98
C ALA A 87 -7.28 3.57 6.17
N VAL A 88 -7.32 4.90 5.96
CA VAL A 88 -7.79 5.85 6.98
C VAL A 88 -9.26 5.60 7.32
N ALA A 89 -10.13 5.41 6.33
CA ALA A 89 -11.54 5.08 6.55
C ALA A 89 -11.70 3.78 7.33
N GLN A 90 -10.92 2.74 6.98
CA GLN A 90 -10.92 1.46 7.70
C GLN A 90 -10.50 1.63 9.16
N ILE A 91 -9.46 2.42 9.46
CA ILE A 91 -9.05 2.69 10.84
C ILE A 91 -10.19 3.34 11.62
N ILE A 92 -10.88 4.33 11.05
CA ILE A 92 -12.00 5.01 11.71
C ILE A 92 -13.11 4.01 12.03
N VAL A 93 -13.54 3.21 11.05
CA VAL A 93 -14.59 2.20 11.23
C VAL A 93 -14.16 1.16 12.28
N THR A 94 -12.96 0.61 12.17
CA THR A 94 -12.44 -0.36 13.14
C THR A 94 -12.35 0.22 14.55
N THR A 95 -11.94 1.48 14.70
CA THR A 95 -11.87 2.14 16.01
C THR A 95 -13.26 2.38 16.62
N LEU A 96 -14.26 2.72 15.81
CA LEU A 96 -15.66 2.83 16.27
C LEU A 96 -16.20 1.47 16.70
N ASP A 97 -15.96 0.42 15.91
CA ASP A 97 -16.40 -0.94 16.25
C ASP A 97 -15.70 -1.49 17.51
N LEU A 98 -14.43 -1.11 17.74
CA LEU A 98 -13.69 -1.46 18.96
C LEU A 98 -14.22 -0.76 20.23
N THR A 99 -14.96 0.34 20.12
CA THR A 99 -15.59 0.94 21.31
C THR A 99 -16.75 0.11 21.86
N ASP A 100 -17.27 -0.85 21.07
CA ASP A 100 -18.38 -1.74 21.42
C ASP A 100 -17.93 -3.22 21.57
N CYS A 101 -16.82 -3.46 22.29
CA CYS A 101 -16.25 -4.81 22.52
C CYS A 101 -17.16 -5.81 23.26
N SER A 102 -18.36 -5.42 23.70
CA SER A 102 -19.32 -6.31 24.38
C SER A 102 -20.17 -7.17 23.43
N ASP A 103 -20.17 -6.87 22.13
CA ASP A 103 -21.07 -7.52 21.17
C ASP A 103 -20.40 -8.71 20.45
N LYS A 104 -20.87 -9.93 20.75
CA LYS A 104 -20.31 -11.20 20.21
C LYS A 104 -20.56 -11.39 18.70
N GLY A 105 -21.42 -10.56 18.10
CA GLY A 105 -21.67 -10.55 16.65
C GLY A 105 -20.69 -9.69 15.85
N ASN A 106 -19.75 -8.99 16.50
CA ASN A 106 -18.91 -8.01 15.84
C ASN A 106 -17.71 -8.66 15.13
N ASN A 107 -17.54 -8.38 13.84
CA ASN A 107 -16.52 -8.96 12.96
C ASN A 107 -15.07 -8.68 13.41
N PHE A 108 -14.88 -7.69 14.31
CA PHE A 108 -13.57 -7.28 14.84
C PHE A 108 -13.35 -7.62 16.32
N SER A 109 -14.24 -8.39 16.94
CA SER A 109 -14.14 -8.81 18.36
C SER A 109 -12.82 -9.51 18.71
N PHE A 110 -12.13 -10.12 17.73
CA PHE A 110 -10.80 -10.71 17.91
C PHE A 110 -9.70 -9.67 18.20
N LEU A 111 -9.86 -8.40 17.78
CA LEU A 111 -8.93 -7.30 18.06
C LEU A 111 -9.06 -6.79 19.50
N CYS A 112 -10.23 -6.96 20.13
CA CYS A 112 -10.42 -6.65 21.56
C CYS A 112 -9.67 -7.63 22.48
N SER A 113 -9.47 -8.90 22.05
CA SER A 113 -8.81 -9.93 22.86
C SER A 113 -7.33 -10.13 22.54
N ARG A 114 -6.87 -9.72 21.35
CA ARG A 114 -5.46 -9.81 20.94
C ARG A 114 -4.89 -8.44 20.59
N ASN A 115 -4.09 -7.92 21.52
CA ASN A 115 -3.04 -6.91 21.33
C ASN A 115 -3.25 -5.95 20.15
N SER A 116 -4.03 -4.89 20.36
CA SER A 116 -4.33 -3.81 19.41
C SER A 116 -3.08 -3.29 18.65
N ALA A 117 -1.92 -3.26 19.29
CA ALA A 117 -0.65 -2.86 18.67
C ALA A 117 -0.27 -3.72 17.44
N GLY A 118 -0.59 -5.01 17.44
CA GLY A 118 -0.30 -5.93 16.32
C GLY A 118 -1.11 -5.64 15.06
N TYR A 119 -2.26 -4.98 15.18
CA TYR A 119 -3.07 -4.53 14.05
C TYR A 119 -2.68 -3.12 13.60
N TYR A 120 -2.52 -2.18 14.53
CA TYR A 120 -2.22 -0.79 14.19
C TYR A 120 -0.81 -0.59 13.62
N ALA A 121 0.18 -1.40 14.03
CA ALA A 121 1.55 -1.29 13.52
C ALA A 121 1.65 -1.51 12.00
N PRO A 122 1.21 -2.65 11.42
CA PRO A 122 1.29 -2.87 9.97
C PRO A 122 0.42 -1.87 9.20
N VAL A 123 -0.71 -1.44 9.74
CA VAL A 123 -1.57 -0.42 9.13
C VAL A 123 -0.87 0.95 9.10
N ALA A 124 -0.20 1.36 10.18
CA ALA A 124 0.56 2.60 10.22
C ALA A 124 1.72 2.59 9.21
N VAL A 125 2.42 1.45 9.08
CA VAL A 125 3.46 1.28 8.05
C VAL A 125 2.86 1.36 6.65
N LEU A 126 1.71 0.73 6.41
CA LEU A 126 1.00 0.82 5.12
C LEU A 126 0.61 2.26 4.78
N LEU A 127 0.05 3.02 5.73
CA LEU A 127 -0.27 4.43 5.55
C LEU A 127 0.97 5.25 5.20
N PHE A 128 2.07 5.05 5.93
CA PHE A 128 3.32 5.74 5.68
C PHE A 128 3.85 5.43 4.27
N ILE A 129 3.88 4.16 3.88
CA ILE A 129 4.35 3.73 2.55
C ILE A 129 3.44 4.27 1.44
N ASN A 130 2.12 4.30 1.64
CA ASN A 130 1.17 4.87 0.69
C ASN A 130 1.40 6.36 0.47
N LEU A 131 1.47 7.14 1.56
CA LEU A 131 1.70 8.59 1.48
C LEU A 131 3.08 8.91 0.88
N PHE A 132 4.12 8.27 1.40
CA PHE A 132 5.49 8.50 0.96
C PHE A 132 5.69 8.08 -0.51
N GLY A 133 5.19 6.91 -0.88
CA GLY A 133 5.24 6.39 -2.25
C GLY A 133 4.49 7.29 -3.24
N ALA A 134 3.32 7.83 -2.86
CA ALA A 134 2.58 8.78 -3.68
C ALA A 134 3.39 10.07 -3.92
N ILE A 135 3.93 10.67 -2.85
CA ILE A 135 4.72 11.92 -2.95
C ILE A 135 5.94 11.70 -3.84
N VAL A 136 6.74 10.67 -3.57
CA VAL A 136 7.97 10.40 -4.31
C VAL A 136 7.67 10.09 -5.79
N ALA A 137 6.62 9.32 -6.09
CA ALA A 137 6.22 9.04 -7.46
C ALA A 137 5.75 10.28 -8.22
N LEU A 138 5.01 11.18 -7.56
CA LEU A 138 4.60 12.47 -8.15
C LEU A 138 5.80 13.39 -8.39
N VAL A 139 6.74 13.47 -7.44
CA VAL A 139 7.96 14.28 -7.58
C VAL A 139 8.85 13.72 -8.70
N LEU A 140 9.04 12.40 -8.77
CA LEU A 140 9.77 11.75 -9.86
C LEU A 140 9.09 12.03 -11.20
N ARG A 141 7.77 11.92 -11.28
CA ARG A 141 7.02 12.23 -12.50
C ARG A 141 7.17 13.69 -12.89
N TRP A 142 6.97 14.62 -11.97
CA TRP A 142 7.10 16.06 -12.22
C TRP A 142 8.47 16.39 -12.78
N LYS A 143 9.52 15.83 -12.16
CA LYS A 143 10.89 15.96 -12.64
C LYS A 143 11.07 15.39 -14.04
N LEU A 144 10.60 14.17 -14.31
CA LEU A 144 10.68 13.57 -15.63
C LEU A 144 9.93 14.39 -16.70
N VAL A 145 8.91 15.17 -16.33
CA VAL A 145 8.22 16.10 -17.24
C VAL A 145 9.05 17.36 -17.52
N HIS A 146 9.69 17.92 -16.50
CA HIS A 146 10.40 19.21 -16.62
C HIS A 146 11.86 19.08 -17.05
N ASP A 147 12.50 17.91 -16.86
CA ASP A 147 13.89 17.65 -17.28
C ASP A 147 14.02 17.23 -18.75
N THR A 148 12.91 16.96 -19.46
CA THR A 148 12.96 16.60 -20.89
C THR A 148 12.37 17.69 -21.76
N SER A 149 13.24 18.59 -22.21
CA SER A 149 12.98 19.46 -23.36
C SER A 149 13.01 18.63 -24.65
N GLY A 150 11.85 18.15 -25.10
CA GLY A 150 11.67 17.61 -26.45
C GLY A 150 12.00 16.12 -26.63
N ASN A 151 10.94 15.30 -26.63
CA ASN A 151 10.59 14.29 -27.64
C ASN A 151 9.70 13.24 -26.97
N TYR A 152 8.43 13.30 -27.33
CA TYR A 152 7.35 12.48 -26.80
C TYR A 152 7.00 11.40 -27.81
N TYR A 153 7.44 10.18 -27.56
CA TYR A 153 6.75 8.95 -27.95
C TYR A 153 6.98 7.90 -26.86
#